data_AF-A0A962N0V0-F1
#
_entry.id   AF-A0A962N0V0-F1
#
_cell.length_a   1.000
_cell.length_b   1.000
_cell.length_c   1.000
_cell.angle_alpha   90.00
_cell.angle_beta   90.00
_cell.angle_gamma   90.00
#
_symmetry.space_group_name_H-M   'P 1'
#
loop_
_entity.id
_entity.type
_entity.pdbx_description
1 polymer ?
#
loop_
_entity_poly.entity_id
_entity_poly.type
_entity_poly.pdbx_seq_one_letter_code
_entity_poly.pdbx_strand_id
1 'polypeptide(L)'
;MNPAEQPTKPAPVHIPCREAFQVLLGVLALLAAAFACLKTGLVWQAFGGAGVLVFAGLHLPLSLFSAAFALWMVHRHPAPALLAVASAILNALLI
;
A
#
# COMPACT_ATOMS: atom_id res chain seq x y z
N MET A 1 -43.00 -26.54 -26.89
CA MET A 1 -41.99 -26.90 -25.87
C MET A 1 -40.81 -25.97 -26.08
N ASN A 2 -40.66 -24.97 -25.20
CA ASN A 2 -39.61 -23.95 -25.31
C ASN A 2 -38.34 -24.53 -24.66
N PRO A 3 -37.19 -24.63 -25.37
CA PRO A 3 -35.98 -25.19 -24.79
C PRO A 3 -35.46 -24.23 -23.71
N ALA A 4 -35.33 -24.75 -22.49
CA ALA A 4 -34.83 -24.01 -21.34
C ALA A 4 -33.41 -23.50 -21.59
N GLU A 5 -33.21 -22.18 -21.48
CA GLU A 5 -31.90 -21.55 -21.38
C GLU A 5 -31.10 -22.20 -20.25
N GLN A 6 -30.00 -22.88 -20.60
CA GLN A 6 -29.07 -23.37 -19.59
C GLN A 6 -28.27 -22.19 -19.03
N PRO A 7 -28.11 -22.08 -17.70
CA PRO A 7 -27.36 -20.99 -17.08
C PRO A 7 -25.89 -21.10 -17.49
N THR A 8 -25.39 -20.11 -18.22
CA THR A 8 -23.99 -20.03 -18.64
C THR A 8 -23.12 -19.84 -17.40
N LYS A 9 -22.32 -20.86 -17.07
CA LYS A 9 -21.32 -20.80 -16.00
C LYS A 9 -20.40 -19.62 -16.26
N PRO A 10 -20.20 -18.69 -15.31
CA PRO A 10 -19.34 -17.54 -15.52
C PRO A 10 -17.91 -18.01 -15.84
N ALA A 11 -17.35 -17.45 -16.91
CA ALA A 11 -16.00 -17.78 -17.33
C ALA A 11 -14.98 -17.39 -16.24
N PRO A 12 -13.88 -18.14 -16.07
CA PRO A 12 -12.84 -17.82 -15.11
C PRO A 12 -12.22 -16.45 -15.40
N VAL A 13 -12.12 -15.60 -14.37
CA VAL A 13 -11.51 -14.27 -14.46
C VAL A 13 -9.99 -14.42 -14.57
N HIS A 14 -9.44 -14.23 -15.76
CA HIS A 14 -8.00 -14.19 -15.98
C HIS A 14 -7.47 -12.79 -15.68
N ILE A 15 -6.92 -12.58 -14.48
CA ILE A 15 -6.18 -11.35 -14.18
C ILE A 15 -4.80 -11.47 -14.82
N PRO A 16 -4.41 -10.59 -15.76
CA PRO A 16 -3.07 -10.60 -16.30
C PRO A 16 -2.05 -10.31 -15.18
N CYS A 17 -0.94 -11.05 -15.18
CA CYS A 17 0.10 -10.99 -14.13
C CYS A 17 0.57 -9.56 -13.82
N ARG A 18 0.63 -8.69 -14.84
CA ARG A 18 0.97 -7.27 -14.71
C ARG A 18 -0.01 -6.49 -13.83
N GLU A 19 -1.32 -6.67 -14.03
CA GLU A 19 -2.35 -5.98 -13.24
C GLU A 19 -2.36 -6.49 -11.80
N ALA A 20 -2.19 -7.80 -11.62
CA ALA A 20 -2.05 -8.38 -10.28
C ALA A 20 -0.85 -7.78 -9.51
N PHE A 21 0.28 -7.60 -10.18
CA PHE A 21 1.46 -6.97 -9.59
C PHE A 21 1.21 -5.50 -9.23
N GLN A 22 0.52 -4.73 -10.08
CA GLN A 22 0.18 -3.34 -9.79
C GLN A 22 -0.75 -3.22 -8.58
N VAL A 23 -1.80 -4.05 -8.52
CA VAL A 23 -2.70 -4.09 -7.37
C VAL A 23 -1.94 -4.44 -6.09
N LEU A 24 -1.06 -5.44 -6.15
CA LEU A 24 -0.22 -5.83 -5.01
C LEU A 24 0.62 -4.65 -4.48
N LEU A 25 1.30 -3.92 -5.37
CA LEU A 25 2.09 -2.75 -4.99
C LEU A 25 1.22 -1.65 -4.37
N GLY A 26 0.04 -1.39 -4.92
CA GLY A 26 -0.89 -0.41 -4.37
C GLY A 26 -1.38 -0.78 -2.97
N VAL A 27 -1.73 -2.05 -2.76
CA VAL A 27 -2.14 -2.56 -1.44
C VAL A 27 -1.00 -2.47 -0.44
N LEU A 28 0.22 -2.84 -0.83
CA LEU A 28 1.40 -2.72 0.04
C LEU A 28 1.70 -1.27 0.42
N ALA A 29 1.57 -0.32 -0.51
CA ALA A 29 1.73 1.11 -0.22
C ALA A 29 0.73 1.60 0.83
N LEU A 30 -0.54 1.20 0.69
CA LEU A 30 -1.60 1.56 1.64
C LEU A 30 -1.37 0.92 3.02
N LEU A 31 -0.96 -0.35 3.07
CA LEU A 31 -0.64 -1.03 4.32
C LEU A 31 0.57 -0.38 5.02
N ALA A 32 1.61 0.00 4.28
CA ALA A 32 2.76 0.70 4.83
C ALA A 32 2.36 2.05 5.45
N ALA A 33 1.53 2.84 4.76
CA ALA A 33 1.02 4.10 5.28
C ALA A 33 0.15 3.91 6.53
N ALA A 34 -0.76 2.94 6.52
CA ALA A 34 -1.61 2.63 7.67
C ALA A 34 -0.78 2.17 8.88
N PHE A 35 0.23 1.32 8.65
CA PHE A 35 1.14 0.84 9.68
C PHE A 35 1.98 1.98 10.28
N ALA A 36 2.51 2.88 9.45
CA ALA A 36 3.23 4.07 9.91
C ALA A 36 2.37 4.97 10.82
N CYS A 37 1.11 5.21 10.45
CA CYS A 37 0.16 5.96 11.26
C CYS A 37 -0.14 5.25 12.59
N LEU A 38 -0.37 3.93 12.56
CA LEU A 38 -0.63 3.13 13.76
C LEU A 38 0.55 3.18 14.72
N LYS A 39 1.77 2.94 14.23
CA LYS A 39 3.00 3.02 15.04
C LYS A 39 3.20 4.41 15.64
N THR A 40 2.96 5.46 14.86
CA THR A 40 3.04 6.84 15.37
C THR A 40 2.07 7.06 16.53
N GLY A 41 0.84 6.54 16.43
CA GLY A 41 -0.14 6.59 17.52
C GLY A 41 0.31 5.83 18.77
N LEU A 42 0.93 4.67 18.61
CA LEU A 42 1.49 3.89 19.73
C LEU A 42 2.67 4.63 20.40
N VAL A 43 3.57 5.22 19.61
CA VAL A 43 4.68 6.02 20.13
C VAL A 43 4.15 7.24 20.88
N TRP A 44 3.11 7.91 20.37
CA TRP A 44 2.45 9.01 21.06
C TRP A 44 1.90 8.60 22.43
N GLN A 45 1.26 7.44 22.51
CA GLN A 45 0.71 6.94 23.77
C GLN A 45 1.80 6.54 24.77
N ALA A 46 2.90 5.95 24.31
CA ALA A 46 3.97 5.45 25.18
C ALA A 46 4.93 6.54 25.66
N PHE A 47 5.28 7.50 24.80
CA PHE A 47 6.35 8.48 25.03
C PHE A 47 5.87 9.93 25.03
N GLY A 48 4.56 10.16 24.79
CA GLY A 48 4.00 11.50 24.61
C GLY A 48 4.45 12.17 23.30
N GLY A 49 4.14 13.46 23.16
CA GLY A 49 4.39 14.19 21.90
C GLY A 49 5.86 14.37 21.55
N ALA A 50 6.77 14.39 22.52
CA ALA A 50 8.20 14.52 22.27
C ALA A 50 8.78 13.26 21.60
N GLY A 51 8.31 12.06 21.97
CA GLY A 51 8.73 10.81 21.32
C GLY A 51 8.32 10.74 19.86
N VAL A 52 7.14 11.25 19.52
CA VAL A 52 6.67 11.31 18.12
C VAL A 52 7.54 12.21 17.25
N LEU A 53 8.06 13.32 17.80
CA LEU A 53 8.92 14.21 17.03
C LEU A 53 10.23 13.53 16.61
N VAL A 54 10.80 12.71 17.50
CA VAL A 54 12.09 12.03 17.28
C VAL A 54 11.93 10.80 16.37
N PHE A 55 10.89 9.99 16.58
CA PHE A 55 10.70 8.74 15.83
C PHE A 55 9.88 8.92 14.54
N ALA A 56 8.82 9.72 14.57
CA ALA A 56 7.91 9.87 13.43
C ALA A 56 8.15 11.17 12.64
N GLY A 57 8.87 12.15 13.18
CA GLY A 57 9.04 13.47 12.55
C GLY A 57 9.63 13.44 11.13
N LEU A 58 10.55 12.51 10.87
CA LEU A 58 11.11 12.29 9.53
C LEU A 58 10.47 11.10 8.82
N HIS A 59 10.32 9.97 9.52
CA HIS A 59 9.93 8.72 8.86
C HIS A 59 8.45 8.66 8.46
N LEU A 60 7.55 9.30 9.21
CA LEU A 60 6.13 9.35 8.84
C LEU A 60 5.91 10.14 7.53
N PRO A 61 6.37 11.39 7.37
CA PRO A 61 6.16 12.12 6.12
C PRO A 61 6.86 11.43 4.94
N LEU A 62 8.04 10.84 5.14
CA LEU A 62 8.71 10.07 4.08
C LEU A 62 7.94 8.81 3.69
N SER A 63 7.37 8.09 4.66
CA SER A 63 6.55 6.90 4.41
C SER A 63 5.27 7.26 3.64
N LEU A 64 4.55 8.30 4.09
CA LEU A 64 3.33 8.78 3.42
C LEU A 64 3.61 9.30 2.01
N PHE A 65 4.69 10.07 1.83
CA PHE A 65 5.11 10.54 0.51
C PHE A 65 5.47 9.37 -0.41
N SER A 66 6.25 8.40 0.09
CA SER A 66 6.65 7.22 -0.69
C SER A 66 5.43 6.37 -1.09
N ALA A 67 4.45 6.21 -0.20
CA ALA A 67 3.21 5.51 -0.49
C ALA A 67 2.36 6.23 -1.53
N ALA A 68 2.19 7.55 -1.42
CA ALA A 68 1.47 8.36 -2.39
C ALA A 68 2.14 8.34 -3.77
N PHE A 69 3.47 8.45 -3.81
CA PHE A 69 4.26 8.35 -5.03
C PHE A 69 4.16 6.95 -5.66
N ALA A 70 4.17 5.88 -4.86
CA ALA A 70 3.95 4.52 -5.33
C ALA A 70 2.58 4.37 -6.01
N LEU A 71 1.51 4.83 -5.37
CA LEU A 71 0.15 4.80 -5.92
C LEU A 71 0.03 5.60 -7.23
N TRP A 72 0.74 6.73 -7.33
CA TRP A 72 0.76 7.52 -8.55
C TRP A 72 1.56 6.85 -9.68
N MET A 73 2.65 6.14 -9.35
CA MET A 73 3.54 5.53 -10.34
C MET A 73 3.15 4.13 -10.76
N VAL A 74 2.36 3.41 -9.96
CA VAL A 74 2.11 1.97 -10.15
C VAL A 74 1.57 1.62 -11.55
N HIS A 75 0.75 2.50 -12.13
CA HIS A 75 0.19 2.30 -13.48
C HIS A 75 1.10 2.81 -14.61
N ARG A 76 2.01 3.76 -14.33
CA ARG A 76 2.89 4.38 -15.34
C ARG A 76 4.21 3.64 -15.46
N HIS A 77 4.87 3.40 -14.33
CA HIS A 77 6.19 2.80 -14.24
C HIS A 77 6.27 1.88 -12.99
N PRO A 78 6.12 0.56 -13.14
CA PRO A 78 6.04 -0.36 -12.00
C PRO A 78 7.37 -0.52 -11.24
N ALA A 79 8.52 -0.38 -11.91
CA ALA A 79 9.83 -0.48 -11.27
C ALA A 79 10.09 0.64 -10.23
N PRO A 80 9.93 1.93 -10.56
CA PRO A 80 10.02 2.99 -9.55
C PRO A 80 8.90 2.93 -8.50
N ALA A 81 7.71 2.41 -8.86
CA ALA A 81 6.66 2.17 -7.86
C ALA A 81 7.08 1.10 -6.83
N LEU A 82 7.76 0.03 -7.25
CA LEU A 82 8.32 -0.98 -6.33
C LEU A 82 9.35 -0.35 -5.37
N LEU A 83 10.25 0.48 -5.88
CA LEU A 83 11.24 1.19 -5.05
C LEU A 83 10.56 2.11 -4.03
N ALA A 84 9.50 2.80 -4.45
CA ALA A 84 8.70 3.65 -3.58
C ALA A 84 7.96 2.85 -2.50
N VAL A 85 7.40 1.68 -2.83
CA VAL A 85 6.80 0.77 -1.85
C VAL A 85 7.86 0.28 -0.85
N ALA A 86 9.03 -0.13 -1.32
CA ALA A 86 10.12 -0.56 -0.45
C ALA A 86 10.57 0.57 0.50
N SER A 87 10.68 1.80 -0.01
CA SER A 87 10.95 3.00 0.80
C SER A 87 9.84 3.25 1.83
N ALA A 88 8.57 3.15 1.44
CA ALA A 88 7.44 3.35 2.34
C ALA A 88 7.44 2.34 3.50
N ILE A 89 7.69 1.06 3.19
CA ILE A 89 7.79 -0.03 4.18
C ILE A 89 8.98 0.21 5.11
N LEU A 90 10.17 0.50 4.57
CA LEU A 90 11.37 0.71 5.39
C LEU A 90 11.17 1.88 6.35
N ASN A 91 10.63 3.00 5.88
CA ASN A 91 10.32 4.14 6.74
C ASN A 91 9.26 3.80 7.79
N ALA A 92 8.20 3.05 7.42
CA ALA A 92 7.18 2.64 8.38
C ALA A 92 7.74 1.70 9.48
N LEU A 93 8.76 0.89 9.16
CA LEU A 93 9.43 0.03 10.13
C LEU A 93 10.34 0.79 11.10
N LEU A 94 10.90 1.93 10.66
CA LEU A 94 11.81 2.77 11.44
C LEU A 94 11.11 3.74 12.42
N ILE A 95 9.81 4.00 12.22
CA ILE A 95 8.94 4.67 13.21
C ILE A 95 8.81 3.78 14.44
#